data_AF-A0A2N2KEW1-F1
#
_entry.id   AF-A0A2N2KEW1-F1
#
_cell.length_a   1.000
_cell.length_b   1.000
_cell.length_c   1.000
_cell.angle_alpha   90.00
_cell.angle_beta   90.00
_cell.angle_gamma   90.00
#
_symmetry.space_group_name_H-M   'P 1'
#
loop_
_entity.id
_entity.type
_entity.pdbx_description
1 polymer ?
#
loop_
_entity_poly.entity_id
_entity_poly.type
_entity_poly.pdbx_seq_one_letter_code
_entity_poly.pdbx_strand_id
1 'polypeptide(L)'
;MKRIPSAVLIIALVSALASHTGSVPWAGSMRQFQPIKTPEGPVAAVPEGFETIADIRPVDREIVRKFMEDLANNWNTPQLLQMLSEDFYDKSLFHDSMMTVTKVPFDAKLKILSIRSIHTLQQMVGEDPQLGRVCVSIVEVTALTQILLNDPEAGFVKLEGLNDYLLRVVDRQL
;
A
#
# COMPACT_ATOMS: atom_id res chain seq x y z
N MET A 1 14.69 -10.90 -24.48
CA MET A 1 14.68 -11.09 -23.01
C MET A 1 13.62 -10.17 -22.42
N LYS A 2 12.53 -10.72 -21.85
CA LYS A 2 11.46 -9.94 -21.20
C LYS A 2 12.00 -9.37 -19.88
N ARG A 3 11.86 -8.06 -19.70
CA ARG A 3 12.38 -7.30 -18.54
C ARG A 3 11.39 -7.38 -17.38
N ILE A 4 11.90 -7.47 -16.15
CA ILE A 4 11.12 -7.46 -14.92
C ILE A 4 11.29 -6.07 -14.31
N PRO A 5 10.26 -5.23 -14.27
CA PRO A 5 10.29 -3.99 -13.52
C PRO A 5 10.17 -4.27 -12.02
N SER A 6 10.89 -3.47 -11.22
CA SER A 6 10.92 -3.58 -9.76
C SER A 6 9.87 -2.62 -9.18
N ALA A 7 9.04 -3.13 -8.28
CA ALA A 7 8.03 -2.35 -7.58
C ALA A 7 8.39 -2.25 -6.08
N VAL A 8 8.00 -1.15 -5.45
CA VAL A 8 8.27 -0.80 -4.06
C VAL A 8 6.96 -0.31 -3.43
N LEU A 9 6.64 -0.78 -2.23
CA LEU A 9 5.35 -0.64 -1.56
C LEU A 9 5.28 0.59 -0.65
N ILE A 10 4.12 1.26 -0.66
CA ILE A 10 3.67 2.24 0.32
C ILE A 10 2.27 1.81 0.82
N ILE A 11 2.20 1.21 2.03
CA ILE A 11 0.93 0.89 2.71
C ILE A 11 0.42 2.08 3.55
N ALA A 12 -0.75 2.61 3.24
CA ALA A 12 -1.52 3.43 4.19
C ALA A 12 -2.68 2.58 4.74
N LEU A 13 -2.56 2.08 5.98
CA LEU A 13 -3.57 1.24 6.61
C LEU A 13 -4.49 2.10 7.51
N VAL A 14 -5.74 2.31 7.11
CA VAL A 14 -6.75 2.95 7.97
C VAL A 14 -7.65 1.86 8.55
N SER A 15 -7.42 1.49 9.82
CA SER A 15 -8.26 0.54 10.55
C SER A 15 -9.24 1.28 11.46
N ALA A 16 -10.54 1.23 11.16
CA ALA A 16 -11.61 1.69 12.04
C ALA A 16 -12.25 0.49 12.74
N LEU A 17 -11.89 0.25 14.00
CA LEU A 17 -12.58 -0.65 14.92
C LEU A 17 -13.38 0.20 15.91
N ALA A 18 -14.69 0.24 15.76
CA ALA A 18 -15.60 0.64 16.83
C ALA A 18 -16.96 -0.01 16.63
N SER A 19 -17.29 -0.99 17.49
CA SER A 19 -18.67 -1.39 17.76
C SER A 19 -18.93 -1.06 19.23
N HIS A 20 -19.91 -0.22 19.53
CA HIS A 20 -21.12 -0.60 20.28
C HIS A 20 -22.09 0.59 20.42
N THR A 21 -23.35 0.20 20.31
CA THR A 21 -24.63 0.91 20.29
C THR A 21 -24.87 1.95 21.40
N GLY A 22 -25.42 3.11 21.00
CA GLY A 22 -26.15 4.05 21.85
C GLY A 22 -26.88 5.09 20.98
N SER A 23 -28.20 5.13 21.05
CA SER A 23 -29.09 5.95 20.21
C SER A 23 -29.12 7.45 20.58
N VAL A 24 -29.47 8.23 19.55
CA VAL A 24 -29.29 9.67 19.30
C VAL A 24 -30.20 10.60 20.14
N PRO A 25 -29.76 11.84 20.44
CA PRO A 25 -30.62 12.97 20.08
C PRO A 25 -29.89 14.03 19.24
N TRP A 26 -30.63 14.49 18.23
CA TRP A 26 -30.22 15.39 17.16
C TRP A 26 -30.20 16.83 17.69
N ALA A 27 -29.02 17.46 17.72
CA ALA A 27 -28.90 18.90 17.85
C ALA A 27 -28.18 19.43 16.61
N GLY A 28 -28.89 20.24 15.83
CA GLY A 28 -28.38 20.90 14.63
C GLY A 28 -27.25 21.85 14.98
N SER A 29 -26.02 21.36 14.90
CA SER A 29 -24.86 22.17 14.56
C SER A 29 -24.39 21.65 13.21
N MET A 30 -24.63 22.45 12.16
CA MET A 30 -23.96 22.26 10.89
C MET A 30 -22.47 22.27 11.18
N ARG A 31 -21.85 21.08 11.17
CA ARG A 31 -20.40 20.96 11.16
C ARG A 31 -19.98 21.68 9.90
N GLN A 32 -19.40 22.86 10.08
CA GLN A 32 -18.64 23.56 9.07
C GLN A 32 -17.79 22.49 8.38
N PHE A 33 -17.98 22.32 7.06
CA PHE A 33 -17.06 21.53 6.24
C PHE A 33 -15.69 22.19 6.42
N GLN A 34 -14.94 21.79 7.43
CA GLN A 34 -13.51 21.98 7.42
C GLN A 34 -13.06 21.04 6.32
N PRO A 35 -12.57 21.55 5.18
CA PRO A 35 -11.90 20.68 4.24
C PRO A 35 -10.86 19.92 5.04
N ILE A 36 -10.90 18.58 4.97
CA ILE A 36 -9.81 17.76 5.50
C ILE A 36 -8.59 18.31 4.77
N LYS A 37 -7.70 18.99 5.51
CA LYS A 37 -6.40 19.36 4.97
C LYS A 37 -5.85 18.07 4.41
N THR A 38 -5.74 17.98 3.09
CA THR A 38 -5.02 16.90 2.42
C THR A 38 -3.75 16.71 3.23
N PRO A 39 -3.51 15.52 3.81
CA PRO A 39 -2.32 15.33 4.61
C PRO A 39 -1.14 15.83 3.77
N GLU A 40 -0.39 16.81 4.29
CA GLU A 40 0.91 17.24 3.76
C GLU A 40 1.96 16.13 3.92
N GLY A 41 1.52 14.88 4.14
CA GLY A 41 2.34 13.71 3.92
C GLY A 41 2.68 13.66 2.43
N PRO A 42 3.88 13.20 2.07
CA PRO A 42 4.37 13.34 0.71
C PRO A 42 3.43 12.59 -0.23
N VAL A 43 2.62 13.33 -0.99
CA VAL A 43 2.39 12.97 -2.40
C VAL A 43 3.81 12.83 -2.92
N ALA A 44 4.26 11.57 -3.03
CA ALA A 44 5.67 11.18 -3.19
C ALA A 44 6.44 12.32 -3.85
N ALA A 45 7.15 13.11 -3.05
CA ALA A 45 7.68 14.38 -3.52
C ALA A 45 8.48 14.07 -4.78
N VAL A 46 8.17 14.75 -5.88
CA VAL A 46 8.83 14.49 -7.16
C VAL A 46 10.33 14.56 -6.89
N PRO A 47 11.09 13.45 -7.04
CA PRO A 47 12.50 13.46 -6.68
C PRO A 47 13.23 14.49 -7.54
N GLU A 48 14.28 15.13 -7.01
CA GLU A 48 15.05 16.10 -7.79
C GLU A 48 15.53 15.45 -9.11
N GLY A 49 15.30 16.14 -10.24
CA GLY A 49 15.62 15.61 -11.56
C GLY A 49 14.52 14.77 -12.23
N PHE A 50 13.34 14.64 -11.60
CA PHE A 50 12.17 14.04 -12.21
C PHE A 50 11.16 15.09 -12.68
N GLU A 51 10.55 14.85 -13.84
CA GLU A 51 9.48 15.66 -14.42
C GLU A 51 8.18 14.86 -14.43
N THR A 52 7.08 15.48 -14.00
CA THR A 52 5.76 14.84 -14.04
C THR A 52 5.22 14.81 -15.47
N ILE A 53 4.65 13.68 -15.87
CA ILE A 53 4.08 13.46 -17.20
C ILE A 53 2.57 13.73 -17.14
N ALA A 54 2.06 14.55 -18.06
CA ALA A 54 0.62 14.83 -18.17
C ALA A 54 -0.17 13.67 -18.79
N ASP A 55 0.42 12.95 -19.75
CA ASP A 55 -0.17 11.78 -20.41
C ASP A 55 0.18 10.50 -19.63
N ILE A 56 -0.68 10.15 -18.67
CA ILE A 56 -0.50 8.98 -17.81
C ILE A 56 -0.91 7.71 -18.57
N ARG A 57 0.03 6.76 -18.67
CA ARG A 57 -0.19 5.43 -19.24
C ARG A 57 -0.45 4.40 -18.16
N PRO A 58 -1.40 3.46 -18.38
CA PRO A 58 -1.59 2.36 -17.45
C PRO A 58 -0.33 1.51 -17.29
N VAL A 59 0.00 1.17 -16.05
CA VAL A 59 1.05 0.19 -15.73
C VAL A 59 0.58 -1.22 -16.08
N ASP A 60 1.49 -2.08 -16.55
CA ASP A 60 1.16 -3.47 -16.86
C ASP A 60 0.66 -4.20 -15.60
N ARG A 61 -0.56 -4.74 -15.72
CA ARG A 61 -1.28 -5.45 -14.67
C ARG A 61 -0.49 -6.66 -14.14
N GLU A 62 0.31 -7.30 -14.98
CA GLU A 62 1.08 -8.48 -14.59
C GLU A 62 2.19 -8.14 -13.60
N ILE A 63 2.81 -6.95 -13.75
CA ILE A 63 3.80 -6.42 -12.80
C ILE A 63 3.15 -6.24 -11.43
N VAL A 64 1.99 -5.57 -11.43
CA VAL A 64 1.23 -5.29 -10.20
C VAL A 64 0.79 -6.60 -9.54
N ARG A 65 0.27 -7.56 -10.31
CA ARG A 65 -0.14 -8.87 -9.79
C ARG A 65 1.03 -9.58 -9.11
N LYS A 66 2.17 -9.68 -9.80
CA LYS A 66 3.36 -10.33 -9.26
C LYS A 66 3.84 -9.64 -7.98
N PHE A 67 3.84 -8.32 -7.95
CA PHE A 67 4.21 -7.57 -6.76
C PHE A 67 3.28 -7.85 -5.58
N MET A 68 1.97 -7.89 -5.81
CA MET A 68 0.98 -8.21 -4.77
C MET A 68 1.12 -9.64 -4.25
N GLU A 69 1.50 -10.58 -5.11
CA GLU A 69 1.83 -11.96 -4.71
C GLU A 69 3.11 -12.02 -3.88
N ASP A 70 4.15 -11.31 -4.30
CA ASP A 70 5.40 -11.22 -3.54
C ASP A 70 5.17 -10.58 -2.16
N LEU A 71 4.32 -9.54 -2.09
CA LEU A 71 3.90 -8.91 -0.83
C LEU A 71 3.22 -9.92 0.10
N ALA A 72 2.25 -10.68 -0.41
CA ALA A 72 1.54 -11.69 0.37
C ALA A 72 2.46 -12.83 0.84
N ASN A 73 3.40 -13.26 0.00
CA ASN A 73 4.38 -14.30 0.34
C ASN A 73 5.39 -13.86 1.40
N ASN A 74 5.72 -12.57 1.43
CA ASN A 74 6.63 -11.98 2.42
C ASN A 74 5.87 -11.36 3.60
N TRP A 75 4.55 -11.55 3.69
CA TRP A 75 3.79 -11.07 4.83
C TRP A 75 4.32 -11.68 6.13
N ASN A 76 4.48 -10.86 7.17
CA ASN A 76 5.11 -11.24 8.45
C ASN A 76 6.55 -11.76 8.36
N THR A 77 7.29 -11.42 7.30
CA THR A 77 8.73 -11.71 7.21
C THR A 77 9.56 -10.42 7.25
N PRO A 78 10.84 -10.49 7.67
CA PRO A 78 11.75 -9.33 7.60
C PRO A 78 11.90 -8.75 6.18
N GLN A 79 11.67 -9.58 5.16
CA GLN A 79 11.73 -9.16 3.75
C GLN A 79 10.65 -8.14 3.40
N LEU A 80 9.50 -8.12 4.09
CA LEU A 80 8.45 -7.12 3.85
C LEU A 80 8.97 -5.68 4.03
N LEU A 81 9.86 -5.45 5.00
CA LEU A 81 10.43 -4.13 5.26
C LEU A 81 11.30 -3.64 4.11
N GLN A 82 11.97 -4.56 3.41
CA GLN A 82 12.78 -4.25 2.25
C GLN A 82 11.92 -3.86 1.04
N MET A 83 10.65 -4.28 1.04
CA MET A 83 9.70 -3.88 0.02
C MET A 83 9.14 -2.47 0.25
N LEU A 84 9.30 -1.88 1.45
CA LEU A 84 8.79 -0.54 1.75
C LEU A 84 9.71 0.55 1.16
N SER A 85 9.13 1.55 0.50
CA SER A 85 9.90 2.67 -0.07
C SER A 85 10.66 3.42 1.02
N GLU A 86 11.86 3.93 0.75
CA GLU A 86 12.62 4.74 1.71
C GLU A 86 11.78 5.85 2.35
N ASP A 87 10.92 6.50 1.55
CA ASP A 87 9.99 7.56 1.98
C ASP A 87 8.75 7.07 2.75
N PHE A 88 8.69 5.78 3.10
CA PHE A 88 7.53 5.21 3.77
C PHE A 88 7.35 5.84 5.14
N TYR A 89 6.15 6.38 5.38
CA TYR A 89 5.83 7.07 6.61
C TYR A 89 5.96 6.13 7.81
N ASP A 90 6.88 6.48 8.71
CA ASP A 90 7.14 5.77 9.97
C ASP A 90 7.31 4.24 9.80
N LYS A 91 8.29 3.85 8.97
CA LYS A 91 8.72 2.44 8.82
C LYS A 91 8.93 1.74 10.14
N SER A 92 9.50 2.44 11.13
CA SER A 92 9.72 1.94 12.49
C SER A 92 8.41 1.52 13.15
N LEU A 93 7.39 2.38 13.16
CA LEU A 93 6.11 2.06 13.77
C LEU A 93 5.39 0.92 13.04
N PHE A 94 5.49 0.87 11.71
CA PHE A 94 4.95 -0.25 10.94
C PHE A 94 5.66 -1.56 11.29
N HIS A 95 6.99 -1.55 11.32
CA HIS A 95 7.81 -2.68 11.73
C HIS A 95 7.44 -3.16 13.13
N ASP A 96 7.38 -2.24 14.09
CA ASP A 96 7.04 -2.56 15.47
C ASP A 96 5.62 -3.10 15.56
N SER A 97 4.66 -2.57 14.80
CA SER A 97 3.28 -3.08 14.77
C SER A 97 3.17 -4.49 14.19
N MET A 98 4.02 -4.82 13.21
CA MET A 98 4.07 -6.14 12.58
C MET A 98 4.84 -7.17 13.40
N MET A 99 5.93 -6.76 14.05
CA MET A 99 6.80 -7.65 14.85
C MET A 99 6.36 -7.78 16.30
N THR A 100 5.54 -6.86 16.82
CA THR A 100 4.99 -6.98 18.16
C THR A 100 3.91 -8.07 18.16
N VAL A 101 4.27 -9.22 18.71
CA VAL A 101 3.46 -10.45 18.87
C VAL A 101 2.05 -10.19 19.43
N THR A 102 1.83 -9.06 20.12
CA THR A 102 0.57 -8.71 20.76
C THR A 102 -0.57 -8.33 19.80
N LYS A 103 -0.30 -8.05 18.52
CA LYS A 103 -1.34 -7.60 17.56
C LYS A 103 -1.54 -8.50 16.34
N VAL A 104 -0.49 -9.14 15.86
CA VAL A 104 -0.56 -10.09 14.73
C VAL A 104 0.20 -11.35 15.11
N PRO A 105 -0.45 -12.53 15.15
CA PRO A 105 0.22 -13.79 15.42
C PRO A 105 1.34 -14.05 14.41
N PHE A 106 2.44 -14.64 14.88
CA PHE A 106 3.62 -14.94 14.04
C PHE A 106 3.28 -15.84 12.84
N ASP A 107 2.26 -16.70 12.97
CA ASP A 107 1.83 -17.61 11.92
C ASP A 107 0.76 -17.04 10.99
N ALA A 108 0.40 -15.76 11.16
CA ALA A 108 -0.59 -15.12 10.31
C ALA A 108 -0.08 -15.02 8.86
N LYS A 109 -0.93 -15.40 7.90
CA LYS A 109 -0.63 -15.41 6.46
C LYS A 109 -1.60 -14.49 5.73
N LEU A 110 -1.07 -13.64 4.86
CA LEU A 110 -1.87 -12.87 3.92
C LEU A 110 -2.09 -13.68 2.63
N LYS A 111 -3.30 -13.61 2.09
CA LYS A 111 -3.64 -14.09 0.75
C LYS A 111 -4.31 -12.99 -0.04
N ILE A 112 -3.91 -12.83 -1.29
CA ILE A 112 -4.63 -12.01 -2.26
C ILE A 112 -5.72 -12.87 -2.89
N LEU A 113 -7.00 -12.54 -2.65
CA LEU A 113 -8.12 -13.27 -3.24
C LEU A 113 -8.42 -12.76 -4.65
N SER A 114 -8.40 -11.44 -4.84
CA SER A 114 -8.60 -10.83 -6.16
C SER A 114 -8.11 -9.38 -6.18
N ILE A 115 -7.58 -8.93 -7.32
CA ILE A 115 -7.31 -7.50 -7.58
C ILE A 115 -8.54 -6.90 -8.27
N ARG A 116 -9.18 -5.90 -7.64
CA ARG A 116 -10.41 -5.26 -8.11
C ARG A 116 -10.12 -4.15 -9.10
N SER A 117 -9.18 -3.28 -8.77
CA SER A 117 -8.79 -2.13 -9.59
C SER A 117 -7.29 -1.87 -9.51
N ILE A 118 -6.78 -1.23 -10.56
CA ILE A 118 -5.41 -0.74 -10.68
C ILE A 118 -5.53 0.63 -11.36
N HIS A 119 -5.10 1.68 -10.67
CA HIS A 119 -5.16 3.05 -11.15
C HIS A 119 -3.79 3.70 -11.07
N THR A 120 -3.24 4.12 -12.20
CA THR A 120 -2.02 4.92 -12.20
C THR A 120 -2.38 6.36 -11.86
N LEU A 121 -1.93 6.83 -10.69
CA LEU A 121 -2.26 8.15 -10.17
C LEU A 121 -1.33 9.24 -10.69
N GLN A 122 -0.03 8.90 -10.82
CA GLN A 122 1.00 9.84 -11.23
C GLN A 122 2.10 9.09 -11.97
N GLN A 123 2.67 9.72 -13.00
CA GLN A 123 3.89 9.25 -13.65
C GLN A 123 4.91 10.37 -13.74
N MET A 124 6.17 9.99 -13.53
CA MET A 124 7.30 10.87 -13.57
C MET A 124 8.39 10.24 -14.43
N VAL A 125 9.14 11.03 -15.18
CA VAL A 125 10.35 10.59 -15.88
C VAL A 125 11.55 11.33 -15.36
N GLY A 126 12.68 10.66 -15.23
CA GLY A 126 13.91 11.26 -14.73
C GLY A 126 15.10 10.35 -14.96
N GLU A 127 16.26 10.81 -14.53
CA GLU A 127 17.48 10.01 -14.49
C GLU A 127 17.63 9.37 -13.10
N ASP A 128 17.72 8.05 -13.08
CA ASP A 128 18.10 7.29 -11.88
C ASP A 128 19.60 6.97 -11.94
N PRO A 129 20.39 7.21 -10.87
CA PRO A 129 21.84 6.99 -10.88
C PRO A 129 22.27 5.56 -11.19
N GLN A 130 21.42 4.56 -10.93
CA GLN A 130 21.70 3.14 -11.15
C GLN A 130 21.05 2.63 -12.44
N LEU A 131 19.86 3.14 -12.75
CA LEU A 131 19.03 2.64 -13.83
C LEU A 131 19.07 3.52 -15.09
N GLY A 132 19.67 4.70 -15.07
CA GLY A 132 19.61 5.68 -16.16
C GLY A 132 18.21 6.25 -16.31
N ARG A 133 17.79 6.61 -17.52
CA ARG A 133 16.44 7.13 -17.75
C ARG A 133 15.35 6.14 -17.32
N VAL A 134 14.49 6.57 -16.41
CA VAL A 134 13.38 5.75 -15.87
C VAL A 134 12.06 6.52 -15.91
N CYS A 135 10.97 5.76 -15.90
CA CYS A 135 9.63 6.22 -15.59
C CYS A 135 9.20 5.63 -14.25
N VAL A 136 8.86 6.48 -13.30
CA VAL A 136 8.33 6.11 -11.98
C VAL A 136 6.82 6.34 -12.00
N SER A 137 6.06 5.29 -11.74
CA SER A 137 4.60 5.33 -11.66
C SER A 137 4.13 5.12 -10.23
N ILE A 138 3.29 6.01 -9.73
CA ILE A 138 2.53 5.80 -8.49
C ILE A 138 1.19 5.17 -8.86
N VAL A 139 0.92 3.99 -8.31
CA VAL A 139 -0.22 3.15 -8.67
C VAL A 139 -1.03 2.81 -7.43
N GLU A 140 -2.31 3.11 -7.44
CA GLU A 140 -3.26 2.61 -6.45
C GLU A 140 -3.82 1.26 -6.89
N VAL A 141 -3.87 0.32 -5.95
CA VAL A 141 -4.39 -1.03 -6.18
C VAL A 141 -5.39 -1.35 -5.09
N THR A 142 -6.63 -1.62 -5.48
CA THR A 142 -7.63 -2.16 -4.55
C THR A 142 -7.67 -3.68 -4.69
N ALA A 143 -7.39 -4.39 -3.60
CA ALA A 143 -7.40 -5.85 -3.57
C ALA A 143 -8.30 -6.38 -2.45
N LEU A 144 -9.04 -7.44 -2.77
CA LEU A 144 -9.67 -8.28 -1.76
C LEU A 144 -8.61 -9.23 -1.23
N THR A 145 -8.40 -9.20 0.08
CA THR A 145 -7.40 -10.02 0.77
C THR A 145 -8.02 -10.81 1.90
N GLN A 146 -7.29 -11.83 2.34
CA GLN A 146 -7.66 -12.68 3.47
C GLN A 146 -6.44 -12.89 4.35
N ILE A 147 -6.58 -12.60 5.64
CA ILE A 147 -5.62 -12.98 6.68
C ILE A 147 -6.08 -14.29 7.29
N LEU A 148 -5.18 -15.26 7.35
CA LEU A 148 -5.35 -16.54 8.03
C LEU A 148 -4.45 -16.54 9.25
N LEU A 149 -4.99 -16.75 10.44
CA LEU A 149 -4.20 -16.79 11.67
C LEU A 149 -4.72 -17.90 12.60
N ASN A 150 -3.84 -18.42 13.44
CA ASN A 150 -4.24 -19.32 14.51
C ASN A 150 -4.35 -18.53 15.81
N ASP A 151 -5.58 -18.31 16.26
CA ASP A 151 -5.86 -17.65 17.52
C ASP A 151 -5.82 -18.69 18.66
N PRO A 152 -5.07 -18.45 19.75
CA PRO A 152 -5.00 -19.39 20.87
C PRO A 152 -6.34 -19.70 21.54
N GLU A 153 -7.31 -18.78 21.48
CA GLU A 153 -8.63 -18.91 22.12
C GLU A 153 -9.70 -19.35 21.11
N ALA A 154 -9.72 -18.74 19.93
CA ALA A 154 -10.74 -18.96 18.90
C ALA A 154 -10.37 -20.01 17.84
N GLY A 155 -9.13 -20.52 17.85
CA GLY A 155 -8.61 -21.46 16.87
C GLY A 155 -8.32 -20.81 15.51
N PHE A 156 -8.52 -21.54 14.42
CA PHE A 156 -8.20 -21.03 13.08
C PHE A 156 -9.21 -19.97 12.60
N VAL A 157 -8.74 -18.72 12.45
CA VAL A 157 -9.56 -17.57 12.06
C VAL A 157 -9.21 -17.12 10.63
N LYS A 158 -10.24 -16.72 9.88
CA LYS A 158 -10.12 -16.09 8.56
C LYS A 158 -10.72 -14.70 8.60
N LEU A 159 -9.95 -13.69 8.23
CA LEU A 159 -10.40 -12.29 8.17
C LEU A 159 -10.27 -11.80 6.74
N GLU A 160 -11.37 -11.46 6.10
CA GLU A 160 -11.38 -10.90 4.75
C GLU A 160 -11.53 -9.39 4.79
N GLY A 161 -10.88 -8.69 3.86
CA GLY A 161 -10.94 -7.24 3.77
C GLY A 161 -10.66 -6.72 2.37
N LEU A 162 -11.33 -5.63 2.02
CA LEU A 162 -10.98 -4.84 0.85
C LEU A 162 -9.94 -3.81 1.28
N ASN A 163 -8.76 -3.85 0.67
CA ASN A 163 -7.61 -3.04 1.06
C ASN A 163 -7.03 -2.31 -0.14
N ASP A 164 -6.59 -1.08 0.09
CA ASP A 164 -5.93 -0.24 -0.90
C ASP A 164 -4.42 -0.20 -0.65
N TYR A 165 -3.65 -0.25 -1.73
CA TYR A 165 -2.20 -0.27 -1.73
C TYR A 165 -1.68 0.80 -2.68
N LEU A 166 -0.71 1.61 -2.23
CA LEU A 166 0.02 2.51 -3.09
C LEU A 166 1.36 1.88 -3.47
N LEU A 167 1.60 1.72 -4.76
CA LEU A 167 2.81 1.11 -5.30
C LEU A 167 3.62 2.17 -6.04
N ARG A 168 4.93 2.16 -5.83
CA ARG A 168 5.89 2.87 -6.67
C ARG A 168 6.51 1.84 -7.63
N VAL A 169 6.18 1.96 -8.91
CA VAL A 169 6.68 1.07 -9.97
C VAL A 169 7.74 1.82 -10.76
N VAL A 170 8.94 1.24 -10.88
CA VAL A 170 10.05 1.85 -11.63
C VAL A 170 10.31 1.05 -12.89
N ASP A 171 10.16 1.71 -14.05
CA ASP A 171 10.41 1.12 -15.36
C ASP A 171 11.53 1.87 -16.10
N ARG A 172 12.47 1.15 -16.70
CA ARG A 172 13.59 1.74 -17.43
C ARG A 172 13.13 2.14 -18.83
N GLN A 173 13.19 3.44 -19.14
CA GLN A 173 12.93 3.96 -20.48
C GLN A 173 14.22 3.83 -21.31
N LEU A 174 14.11 3.31 -22.55
CA LEU A 174 15.23 3.21 -23.49
C LEU A 174 15.41 4.50 -24.28
#